data_AF-A0A1C5YTI9-F1
#
_entry.id   AF-A0A1C5YTI9-F1
#
_cell.length_a   1.000
_cell.length_b   1.000
_cell.length_c   1.000
_cell.angle_alpha   90.00
_cell.angle_beta   90.00
_cell.angle_gamma   90.00
#
_symmetry.space_group_name_H-M   'P 1'
#
loop_
_entity.id
_entity.type
_entity.pdbx_description
1 polymer ?
#
loop_
_entity_poly.entity_id
_entity_poly.type
_entity_poly.pdbx_seq_one_letter_code
_entity_poly.pdbx_strand_id
1 'polypeptide(L)'
;MNSTALGAEKENINFISEAHEKFYYEKIQKVREADVYHKAFCYCIGMNEDTRRNVDRIYNFKTGCVKPECLHEGWQTSGSAKVVRMAFNLYCNGTPSVDDEQDTEEQVDECRRYSVEDLFCCCYAPYFWQAIQIRYPEYATYNKNLYAMFGGND
;
A
#
# COMPACT_ATOMS: atom_id res chain seq x y z
N MET A 1 -22.30 17.05 25.81
CA MET A 1 -22.76 15.78 25.22
C MET A 1 -21.50 14.94 25.00
N ASN A 2 -21.30 13.93 25.83
CA ASN A 2 -20.11 13.10 25.81
C ASN A 2 -20.31 11.87 24.93
N SER A 3 -19.23 11.52 24.23
CA SER A 3 -18.84 10.16 23.86
C SER A 3 -19.50 9.51 22.64
N THR A 4 -18.87 9.73 21.49
CA THR A 4 -18.53 8.65 20.54
C THR A 4 -17.14 8.92 19.99
N ALA A 5 -16.16 8.95 20.89
CA ALA A 5 -14.80 8.64 20.49
C ALA A 5 -14.82 7.16 20.12
N LEU A 6 -14.85 6.89 18.81
CA LEU A 6 -14.57 5.56 18.25
C LEU A 6 -13.22 5.13 18.81
N GLY A 7 -13.27 4.35 19.90
CA GLY A 7 -12.19 3.47 20.30
C GLY A 7 -12.08 2.38 19.26
N ALA A 8 -11.59 2.73 18.06
CA ALA A 8 -10.72 1.81 17.38
C ALA A 8 -9.52 1.68 18.31
N GLU A 9 -9.25 0.46 18.80
CA GLU A 9 -7.94 0.15 19.35
C GLU A 9 -6.93 0.83 18.44
N LYS A 10 -6.13 1.75 18.98
CA LYS A 10 -5.08 2.40 18.20
C LYS A 10 -4.13 1.27 17.87
N GLU A 11 -4.37 0.60 16.73
CA GLU A 11 -3.46 -0.38 16.17
C GLU A 11 -2.10 0.30 16.25
N ASN A 12 -1.12 -0.36 16.85
CA ASN A 12 0.24 0.15 16.97
C ASN A 12 0.90 0.12 15.57
N ILE A 13 0.35 0.91 14.66
CA ILE A 13 0.82 1.08 13.30
C ILE A 13 2.15 1.81 13.41
N ASN A 14 3.21 1.16 12.94
CA ASN A 14 4.53 1.75 12.89
C ASN A 14 4.60 2.76 11.72
N PHE A 15 4.82 4.05 12.00
CA PHE A 15 5.00 5.07 10.97
C PHE A 15 6.45 5.52 10.90
N ILE A 16 7.01 5.65 9.70
CA ILE A 16 8.38 6.15 9.48
C ILE A 16 8.60 7.59 9.97
N SER A 17 7.53 8.39 10.06
CA SER A 17 7.58 9.80 10.50
C SER A 17 6.19 10.32 10.85
N GLU A 18 6.14 11.45 11.57
CA GLU A 18 4.89 12.18 11.84
C GLU A 18 4.18 12.62 10.55
N ALA A 19 4.94 12.98 9.52
CA ALA A 19 4.39 13.35 8.22
C ALA A 19 3.65 12.18 7.55
N HIS A 20 4.16 10.96 7.73
CA HIS A 20 3.50 9.74 7.26
C HIS A 20 2.19 9.49 8.05
N GLU A 21 2.24 9.54 9.39
CA GLU A 21 1.05 9.35 10.24
C GLU A 21 -0.06 10.37 9.91
N LYS A 22 0.30 11.66 9.83
CA LYS A 22 -0.63 12.73 9.50
C LYS A 22 -1.27 12.51 8.12
N PHE A 23 -0.47 12.17 7.13
CA PHE A 23 -0.97 11.92 5.78
C PHE A 23 -1.94 10.73 5.74
N TYR A 24 -1.60 9.63 6.41
CA TYR A 24 -2.43 8.43 6.47
C TYR A 24 -3.84 8.73 6.98
N TYR A 25 -3.94 9.37 8.14
CA TYR A 25 -5.24 9.72 8.72
C TYR A 25 -5.98 10.78 7.91
N GLU A 26 -5.28 11.73 7.28
CA GLU A 26 -5.93 12.72 6.41
C GLU A 26 -6.53 12.07 5.15
N LYS A 27 -5.82 11.16 4.50
CA LYS A 27 -6.26 10.57 3.22
C LYS A 27 -7.31 9.49 3.37
N ILE A 28 -7.30 8.72 4.47
CA ILE A 28 -8.36 7.75 4.75
C ILE A 28 -9.74 8.41 4.85
N GLN A 29 -9.84 9.64 5.37
CA GLN A 29 -11.12 10.35 5.43
C GLN A 29 -11.63 10.79 4.05
N LYS A 30 -10.79 10.71 3.01
CA LYS A 30 -11.10 11.13 1.64
C LYS A 30 -11.40 9.95 0.71
N VAL A 31 -11.18 8.70 1.15
CA VAL A 31 -11.55 7.53 0.35
C VAL A 31 -13.05 7.23 0.48
N ARG A 32 -13.60 6.56 -0.53
CA ARG A 32 -15.03 6.18 -0.57
C ARG A 32 -15.43 5.24 0.58
N GLU A 33 -14.51 4.35 0.94
CA GLU A 33 -14.71 3.29 1.91
C GLU A 33 -13.35 2.99 2.55
N ALA A 34 -13.26 3.13 3.87
CA ALA A 34 -12.02 2.92 4.62
C ALA A 34 -11.78 1.42 4.90
N ASP A 35 -11.82 0.59 3.85
CA ASP A 35 -11.53 -0.84 3.92
C ASP A 35 -10.01 -1.11 4.04
N VAL A 36 -9.64 -2.39 4.15
CA VAL A 36 -8.24 -2.83 4.28
C VAL A 36 -7.38 -2.50 3.05
N TYR A 37 -7.98 -2.41 1.86
CA TYR A 37 -7.27 -2.07 0.62
C TYR A 37 -6.87 -0.59 0.63
N HIS A 38 -7.83 0.29 0.90
CA HIS A 38 -7.62 1.72 0.95
C HIS A 38 -6.70 2.12 2.12
N LYS A 39 -6.84 1.46 3.28
CA LYS A 39 -5.93 1.66 4.41
C LYS A 39 -4.49 1.32 4.03
N ALA A 40 -4.26 0.11 3.51
CA ALA A 40 -2.91 -0.31 3.10
C ALA A 40 -2.33 0.59 2.00
N PHE A 41 -3.16 0.98 1.02
CA PHE A 41 -2.78 1.92 -0.03
C PHE A 41 -2.34 3.27 0.55
N CYS A 42 -3.20 3.95 1.33
CA CYS A 42 -2.92 5.25 1.92
C CYS A 42 -1.70 5.22 2.86
N TYR A 43 -1.50 4.11 3.57
CA TYR A 43 -0.30 3.89 4.36
C TYR A 43 0.94 3.83 3.46
N CYS A 44 0.92 3.01 2.40
CA CYS A 44 2.06 2.91 1.49
C CYS A 44 2.46 4.26 0.89
N ILE A 45 1.55 4.94 0.19
CA ILE A 45 1.86 6.23 -0.43
C ILE A 45 2.18 7.34 0.57
N GLY A 46 1.82 7.17 1.85
CA GLY A 46 2.10 8.11 2.91
C GLY A 46 3.55 8.09 3.40
N MET A 47 4.31 7.02 3.17
CA MET A 47 5.64 6.88 3.76
C MET A 47 6.74 7.68 3.06
N ASN A 48 6.60 7.94 1.76
CA ASN A 48 7.57 8.67 0.95
C ASN A 48 7.11 10.10 0.65
N GLU A 49 8.04 11.05 0.61
CA GLU A 49 7.71 12.46 0.39
C GLU A 49 7.22 12.75 -1.02
N ASP A 50 7.88 12.19 -2.03
CA ASP A 50 7.52 12.40 -3.43
C ASP A 50 6.12 11.86 -3.72
N THR A 51 5.79 10.69 -3.15
CA THR A 51 4.44 10.11 -3.29
C THR A 51 3.37 10.94 -2.59
N ARG A 52 3.66 11.53 -1.42
CA ARG A 52 2.72 12.45 -0.76
C ARG A 52 2.47 13.70 -1.61
N ARG A 53 3.52 14.29 -2.17
CA ARG A 53 3.45 15.50 -3.02
C ARG A 53 2.70 15.24 -4.33
N ASN A 54 2.81 14.04 -4.88
CA ASN A 54 2.24 13.66 -6.17
C ASN A 54 1.01 12.75 -6.05
N VAL A 55 0.34 12.70 -4.88
CA VAL A 55 -0.73 11.73 -4.62
C VAL A 55 -1.87 11.78 -5.65
N ASP A 56 -2.25 12.96 -6.12
CA ASP A 56 -3.32 13.12 -7.12
C ASP A 56 -2.90 12.64 -8.51
N ARG A 57 -1.60 12.45 -8.75
CA ARG A 57 -1.03 11.82 -9.95
C ARG A 57 -0.97 10.29 -9.82
N ILE A 58 -0.97 9.75 -8.60
CA ILE A 58 -0.91 8.31 -8.31
C ILE A 58 -2.32 7.71 -8.22
N TYR A 59 -3.28 8.44 -7.65
CA TYR A 59 -4.60 7.91 -7.30
C TYR A 59 -5.70 8.94 -7.44
N ASN A 60 -6.84 8.49 -7.95
CA ASN A 60 -8.05 9.30 -8.01
C ASN A 60 -8.99 8.95 -6.84
N PHE A 61 -8.98 9.77 -5.79
CA PHE A 61 -9.85 9.57 -4.62
C PHE A 61 -11.35 9.59 -4.95
N LYS A 62 -11.77 10.24 -6.05
CA LYS A 62 -13.17 10.26 -6.50
C LYS A 62 -13.54 8.93 -7.14
N THR A 63 -12.75 8.46 -8.10
CA THR A 63 -13.08 7.25 -8.89
C THR A 63 -12.56 5.95 -8.30
N GLY A 64 -11.66 6.02 -7.31
CA GLY A 64 -11.02 4.84 -6.72
C GLY A 64 -10.02 4.16 -7.65
N CYS A 65 -9.53 4.88 -8.68
CA CYS A 65 -8.64 4.31 -9.68
C CYS A 65 -7.20 4.72 -9.40
N VAL A 66 -6.29 3.74 -9.46
CA VAL A 66 -4.85 3.98 -9.57
C VAL A 66 -4.53 4.57 -10.94
N LYS A 67 -3.38 5.24 -11.04
CA LYS A 67 -2.88 5.87 -12.27
C LYS A 67 -1.48 5.33 -12.57
N PRO A 68 -1.35 4.18 -13.26
CA PRO A 68 -0.07 3.54 -13.50
C PRO A 68 0.94 4.41 -14.25
N GLU A 69 0.46 5.39 -15.02
CA GLU A 69 1.27 6.34 -15.80
C GLU A 69 2.25 7.11 -14.90
N CYS A 70 1.93 7.27 -13.61
CA CYS A 70 2.82 7.90 -12.64
C CYS A 70 4.16 7.17 -12.47
N LEU A 71 4.27 5.88 -12.83
CA LEU A 71 5.51 5.11 -12.76
C LEU A 71 6.56 5.57 -13.77
N HIS A 72 6.15 6.27 -14.83
CA HIS A 72 7.05 6.83 -15.86
C HIS A 72 7.18 8.36 -15.78
N GLU A 73 6.55 9.00 -14.80
CA GLU A 73 6.66 10.45 -14.63
C GLU A 73 8.02 10.85 -14.03
N GLY A 74 8.60 11.95 -14.51
CA GLY A 74 9.96 12.37 -14.16
C GLY A 74 10.21 12.80 -12.71
N TRP A 75 9.20 12.79 -11.84
CA TRP A 75 9.38 13.01 -10.40
C TRP A 75 9.77 11.74 -9.64
N GLN A 76 9.63 10.56 -10.27
CA GLN A 76 9.92 9.29 -9.62
C GLN A 76 11.41 9.15 -9.29
N THR A 77 11.68 8.73 -8.08
CA THR A 77 12.96 8.16 -7.64
C THR A 77 12.84 6.64 -7.54
N SER A 78 13.97 5.93 -7.40
CA SER A 78 13.94 4.49 -7.13
C SER A 78 13.12 4.14 -5.88
N GLY A 79 13.17 4.99 -4.85
CA GLY A 79 12.41 4.82 -3.62
C GLY A 79 10.91 5.02 -3.81
N SER A 80 10.50 6.12 -4.44
CA SER A 80 9.07 6.40 -4.66
C SER A 80 8.43 5.38 -5.61
N ALA A 81 9.18 4.91 -6.60
CA ALA A 81 8.73 3.89 -7.54
C ALA A 81 8.43 2.55 -6.84
N LYS A 82 9.26 2.13 -5.86
CA LYS A 82 8.99 0.94 -5.01
C LYS A 82 7.75 1.14 -4.15
N VAL A 83 7.58 2.32 -3.55
CA VAL A 83 6.41 2.65 -2.72
C VAL A 83 5.10 2.60 -3.53
N VAL A 84 5.10 3.18 -4.73
CA VAL A 84 3.93 3.16 -5.63
C VAL A 84 3.58 1.74 -6.03
N ARG A 85 4.57 0.93 -6.44
CA ARG A 85 4.35 -0.48 -6.80
C ARG A 85 3.81 -1.30 -5.63
N MET A 86 4.35 -1.13 -4.43
CA MET A 86 3.81 -1.79 -3.24
C MET A 86 2.35 -1.39 -2.98
N ALA A 87 2.03 -0.10 -3.09
CA ALA A 87 0.66 0.40 -2.91
C ALA A 87 -0.29 -0.21 -3.95
N PHE A 88 0.10 -0.20 -5.23
CA PHE A 88 -0.67 -0.77 -6.32
C PHE A 88 -0.90 -2.27 -6.15
N ASN A 89 0.12 -3.00 -5.71
CA ASN A 89 0.01 -4.44 -5.49
C ASN A 89 -0.99 -4.79 -4.41
N LEU A 90 -0.90 -4.16 -3.24
CA LEU A 90 -1.83 -4.39 -2.13
C LEU A 90 -3.26 -3.93 -2.45
N TYR A 91 -3.41 -2.86 -3.23
CA TYR A 91 -4.71 -2.30 -3.59
C TYR A 91 -5.42 -3.07 -4.69
N CYS A 92 -4.69 -3.47 -5.75
CA CYS A 92 -5.27 -4.07 -6.95
C CYS A 92 -5.21 -5.60 -6.95
N ASN A 93 -4.48 -6.22 -6.02
CA ASN A 93 -4.10 -7.64 -6.05
C ASN A 93 -3.41 -8.03 -7.38
N GLY A 94 -2.57 -7.14 -7.91
CA GLY A 94 -1.94 -7.34 -9.21
C GLY A 94 -0.67 -6.48 -9.38
N THR A 95 -0.22 -6.34 -10.62
CA THR A 95 0.97 -5.54 -10.95
C THR A 95 0.60 -4.46 -11.98
N PRO A 96 -0.20 -3.44 -11.60
CA PRO A 96 -0.59 -2.38 -12.52
C PRO A 96 0.63 -1.72 -13.18
N SER A 97 0.70 -1.78 -14.50
CA SER A 97 1.72 -1.13 -15.31
C SER A 97 1.07 -0.22 -16.34
N VAL A 98 1.88 0.45 -17.15
CA VAL A 98 1.40 1.32 -18.22
C VAL A 98 1.16 0.48 -19.47
N ASP A 99 -0.12 0.35 -19.83
CA ASP A 99 -0.74 -0.14 -21.07
C ASP A 99 -0.25 -1.49 -21.64
N ASP A 100 -1.21 -2.30 -22.11
CA ASP A 100 -1.00 -3.67 -22.60
C ASP A 100 -0.29 -3.72 -23.97
N GLU A 101 0.06 -2.56 -24.54
CA GLU A 101 0.73 -2.40 -25.84
C GLU A 101 2.27 -2.53 -25.76
N GLN A 102 2.83 -2.71 -24.55
CA GLN A 102 4.27 -2.97 -24.37
C GLN A 102 4.68 -4.31 -24.98
N ASP A 103 5.90 -4.36 -25.54
CA ASP A 103 6.48 -5.65 -25.96
C ASP A 103 6.59 -6.60 -24.75
N THR A 104 6.46 -7.90 -25.02
CA THR A 104 6.49 -8.96 -24.01
C THR A 104 7.69 -8.88 -23.06
N GLU A 105 8.84 -8.39 -23.51
CA GLU A 105 10.02 -8.21 -22.65
C GLU A 105 9.84 -7.08 -21.62
N GLU A 106 9.27 -5.95 -22.02
CA GLU A 106 9.00 -4.81 -21.14
C GLU A 106 7.95 -5.15 -20.08
N GLN A 107 6.91 -5.88 -20.47
CA GLN A 107 5.89 -6.37 -19.54
C GLN A 107 6.49 -7.30 -18.47
N VAL A 108 7.42 -8.18 -18.89
CA VAL A 108 8.12 -9.08 -17.97
C VAL A 108 9.06 -8.31 -17.04
N ASP A 109 9.80 -7.32 -17.55
CA ASP A 109 10.66 -6.48 -16.71
C ASP A 109 9.84 -5.70 -15.68
N GLU A 110 8.70 -5.13 -16.09
CA GLU A 110 7.84 -4.38 -15.17
C GLU A 110 7.22 -5.30 -14.11
N CYS A 111 6.78 -6.51 -14.48
CA CYS A 111 6.33 -7.51 -13.51
C CYS A 111 7.41 -7.89 -12.49
N ARG A 112 8.68 -8.02 -12.92
CA ARG A 112 9.80 -8.33 -12.02
C ARG A 112 9.98 -7.27 -10.94
N ARG A 113 9.71 -5.99 -11.24
CA ARG A 113 9.84 -4.88 -10.27
C ARG A 113 8.83 -4.93 -9.12
N TYR A 114 7.84 -5.81 -9.18
CA TYR A 114 6.94 -6.12 -8.07
C TYR A 114 7.42 -7.29 -7.20
N SER A 115 8.58 -7.89 -7.53
CA SER A 115 9.17 -8.99 -6.77
C SER A 115 9.55 -8.54 -5.36
N VAL A 116 9.66 -9.53 -4.45
CA VAL A 116 10.17 -9.28 -3.10
C VAL A 116 11.58 -8.71 -3.13
N GLU A 117 12.43 -9.21 -4.03
CA GLU A 117 13.80 -8.72 -4.19
C GLU A 117 13.83 -7.22 -4.53
N ASP A 118 13.06 -6.81 -5.54
CA ASP A 118 13.03 -5.42 -5.98
C ASP A 118 12.37 -4.50 -4.95
N LEU A 119 11.23 -4.89 -4.40
CA LEU A 119 10.50 -4.04 -3.45
C LEU A 119 11.22 -3.94 -2.10
N PHE A 120 11.65 -5.06 -1.52
CA PHE A 120 12.16 -5.10 -0.14
C PHE A 120 13.65 -4.79 -0.02
N CYS A 121 14.41 -4.73 -1.12
CA CYS A 121 15.78 -4.23 -1.10
C CYS A 121 15.82 -2.68 -0.97
N CYS A 122 15.31 -2.16 0.15
CA CYS A 122 15.36 -0.74 0.52
C CYS A 122 15.04 -0.51 2.01
N CYS A 123 15.24 0.72 2.49
CA CYS A 123 14.92 1.11 3.87
C CYS A 123 13.41 1.11 4.20
N TYR A 124 12.53 0.97 3.20
CA TYR A 124 11.09 0.92 3.40
C TYR A 124 10.55 -0.46 3.77
N ALA A 125 11.36 -1.52 3.68
CA ALA A 125 10.94 -2.89 3.98
C ALA A 125 10.17 -3.06 5.32
N PRO A 126 10.62 -2.46 6.46
CA PRO A 126 9.86 -2.45 7.72
C PRO A 126 8.41 -1.97 7.59
N TYR A 127 8.21 -0.94 6.79
CA TYR A 127 6.92 -0.31 6.59
C TYR A 127 6.10 -1.07 5.53
N PHE A 128 6.73 -1.74 4.57
CA PHE A 128 6.02 -2.65 3.68
C PHE A 128 5.43 -3.85 4.43
N TRP A 129 6.10 -4.41 5.44
CA TRP A 129 5.48 -5.42 6.32
C TRP A 129 4.28 -4.87 7.07
N GLN A 130 4.38 -3.64 7.61
CA GLN A 130 3.25 -2.98 8.27
C GLN A 130 2.06 -2.80 7.32
N ALA A 131 2.31 -2.43 6.06
CA ALA A 131 1.27 -2.30 5.04
C ALA A 131 0.58 -3.64 4.73
N ILE A 132 1.34 -4.73 4.65
CA ILE A 132 0.81 -6.09 4.48
C ILE A 132 -0.08 -6.46 5.67
N GLN A 133 0.35 -6.17 6.91
CA GLN A 133 -0.46 -6.42 8.09
C GLN A 133 -1.78 -5.64 8.08
N ILE A 134 -1.75 -4.38 7.65
CA ILE A 134 -2.96 -3.56 7.48
C ILE A 134 -3.90 -4.16 6.41
N ARG A 135 -3.33 -4.71 5.34
CA ARG A 135 -4.09 -5.33 4.25
C ARG A 135 -4.72 -6.67 4.65
N TYR A 136 -4.07 -7.39 5.55
CA TYR A 136 -4.38 -8.76 5.96
C TYR A 136 -4.40 -8.90 7.50
N PRO A 137 -5.25 -8.13 8.20
CA PRO A 137 -5.21 -8.07 9.67
C PRO A 137 -5.49 -9.43 10.32
N GLU A 138 -6.32 -10.27 9.70
CA GLU A 138 -6.67 -11.61 10.16
C GLU A 138 -5.47 -12.60 10.12
N TYR A 139 -4.44 -12.29 9.32
CA TYR A 139 -3.23 -13.11 9.16
C TYR A 139 -1.98 -12.47 9.78
N ALA A 140 -2.09 -11.25 10.33
CA ALA A 140 -0.97 -10.51 10.90
C ALA A 140 -0.42 -11.12 12.20
N THR A 141 -1.23 -11.92 12.89
CA THR A 141 -0.85 -12.68 14.09
C THR A 141 -1.19 -14.15 13.88
N TYR A 142 -0.24 -15.04 14.17
CA TYR A 142 -0.49 -16.48 14.05
C TYR A 142 -1.61 -16.92 15.00
N ASN A 143 -2.71 -17.39 14.42
CA ASN A 143 -3.88 -17.83 15.14
C ASN A 143 -4.07 -19.34 14.95
N LYS A 144 -3.70 -20.11 15.98
CA LYS A 144 -3.82 -21.58 16.00
C LYS A 144 -5.24 -22.07 15.72
N ASN A 145 -6.26 -21.36 16.21
CA ASN A 145 -7.65 -21.75 16.01
C ASN A 145 -8.08 -21.54 14.56
N LEU A 146 -7.71 -20.41 13.95
CA LEU A 146 -7.97 -20.14 12.54
C LEU A 146 -7.22 -21.13 11.64
N TYR A 147 -5.97 -21.43 11.98
CA TYR A 147 -5.15 -22.44 11.29
C TYR A 147 -5.79 -23.83 11.33
N ALA A 148 -6.27 -24.27 12.51
CA ALA A 148 -7.00 -25.52 12.66
C ALA A 148 -8.34 -25.52 11.91
N MET A 149 -9.08 -24.39 11.88
CA MET A 149 -10.32 -24.26 11.10
C MET A 149 -10.10 -24.47 9.58
N PHE A 150 -8.92 -24.13 9.07
CA PHE A 150 -8.53 -24.38 7.67
C PHE A 150 -7.90 -25.76 7.43
N GLY A 151 -7.93 -26.66 8.42
CA GLY A 151 -7.43 -28.04 8.28
C GLY A 151 -5.92 -28.18 8.48
N GLY A 152 -5.28 -27.17 9.07
CA GLY A 152 -3.87 -27.22 9.42
C GLY A 152 -3.59 -28.21 10.56
N ASN A 153 -2.55 -29.03 10.42
CA ASN A 153 -2.15 -30.08 11.36
C ASN A 153 -0.66 -30.03 11.74
N ASP A 154 0.04 -28.95 11.38
CA ASP A 154 1.47 -28.76 11.68
C ASP A 154 1.75 -28.59 13.19
#